data_AF-A0A1C4DY24-F1
#
_entry.id   AF-A0A1C4DY24-F1
#
_cell.length_a   1.000
_cell.length_b   1.000
_cell.length_c   1.000
_cell.angle_alpha   90.00
_cell.angle_beta   90.00
_cell.angle_gamma   90.00
#
_symmetry.space_group_name_H-M   'P 1'
#
loop_
_entity.id
_entity.type
_entity.pdbx_description
1 polymer ?
#
loop_
_entity_poly.entity_id
_entity_poly.type
_entity_poly.pdbx_seq_one_letter_code
_entity_poly.pdbx_strand_id
1 'polypeptide(L)'
;MINNTIPSFLKVWESDNVELEVLNQYFISHPEIFEEYFKYHCPHTRERLSTAIKQYPAKIEGIHMIAETLPIIIQEITNEYHNNYNFDLNMKFHLFVGAFGSNAFVEREIIGDIFFAAEKLSPDVNHLRVIVAHEIGHIYHNVMLQNDGMDWIGQKLSGLTRQLLCIVKVLQHIYQSKL
;
A
#
# COMPACT_ATOMS: atom_id res chain seq x y z
N MET A 1 -12.18 3.06 -2.69
CA MET A 1 -12.38 2.09 -3.81
C MET A 1 -11.09 1.31 -4.02
N ILE A 2 -11.14 0.00 -4.25
CA ILE A 2 -9.93 -0.83 -4.39
C ILE A 2 -9.64 -1.09 -5.88
N ASN A 3 -8.47 -0.67 -6.36
CA ASN A 3 -7.89 -1.06 -7.64
C ASN A 3 -6.85 -2.17 -7.39
N ASN A 4 -7.21 -3.42 -7.70
CA ASN A 4 -6.33 -4.58 -7.47
C ASN A 4 -5.87 -5.18 -8.80
N THR A 5 -4.60 -5.00 -9.13
CA THR A 5 -3.98 -5.50 -10.37
C THR A 5 -3.13 -6.75 -10.13
N ILE A 6 -3.02 -7.23 -8.89
CA ILE A 6 -2.29 -8.46 -8.55
C ILE A 6 -2.82 -9.67 -9.33
N PRO A 7 -4.15 -9.88 -9.50
CA PRO A 7 -4.64 -10.99 -10.33
C PRO A 7 -4.19 -10.93 -11.78
N SER A 8 -4.05 -9.72 -12.35
CA SER A 8 -3.53 -9.55 -13.71
C SER A 8 -2.05 -9.95 -13.79
N PHE A 9 -1.24 -9.61 -12.79
CA PHE A 9 0.15 -10.07 -12.69
C PHE A 9 0.24 -11.59 -12.56
N LEU A 10 -0.58 -12.20 -11.70
CA LEU A 10 -0.56 -13.64 -11.45
C LEU A 10 -0.90 -14.44 -12.72
N LYS A 11 -1.88 -13.98 -13.51
CA LYS A 11 -2.19 -14.58 -14.83
C LYS A 11 -1.00 -14.56 -15.78
N VAL A 12 -0.23 -13.47 -15.78
CA VAL A 12 1.00 -13.38 -16.56
C VAL A 12 2.02 -14.40 -16.07
N TRP A 13 2.17 -14.52 -14.76
CA TRP A 13 3.12 -15.42 -14.12
C TRP A 13 2.81 -16.91 -14.33
N GLU A 14 1.53 -17.27 -14.36
CA GLU A 14 1.07 -18.64 -14.60
C GLU A 14 1.21 -19.07 -16.07
N SER A 15 1.40 -18.12 -17.00
CA SER A 15 1.26 -18.39 -18.44
C SER A 15 2.51 -18.95 -19.14
N ASP A 16 3.74 -18.67 -18.68
CA ASP A 16 5.01 -19.31 -19.10
C ASP A 16 6.23 -18.72 -18.33
N ASN A 17 7.47 -19.07 -18.71
CA ASN A 17 8.70 -18.38 -18.26
C ASN A 17 8.60 -16.86 -18.49
N VAL A 18 8.31 -16.08 -17.44
CA VAL A 18 8.13 -14.63 -17.54
C VAL A 18 9.43 -13.94 -17.92
N GLU A 19 9.49 -13.46 -19.16
CA GLU A 19 10.57 -12.62 -19.68
C GLU A 19 10.31 -11.13 -19.39
N LEU A 20 11.33 -10.31 -19.58
CA LEU A 20 11.31 -8.88 -19.30
C LEU A 20 10.20 -8.16 -20.06
N GLU A 21 10.02 -8.51 -21.33
CA GLU A 21 9.04 -7.92 -22.24
C GLU A 21 7.62 -8.20 -21.76
N VAL A 22 7.35 -9.42 -21.29
CA VAL A 22 6.06 -9.84 -20.76
C VAL A 22 5.74 -9.11 -19.45
N LEU A 23 6.72 -9.01 -18.54
CA LEU A 23 6.57 -8.23 -17.31
C LEU A 23 6.32 -6.74 -17.60
N ASN A 24 7.01 -6.20 -18.61
CA ASN A 24 6.84 -4.80 -19.00
C ASN A 24 5.44 -4.52 -19.59
N GLN A 25 4.82 -5.48 -20.27
CA GLN A 25 3.44 -5.35 -20.73
C GLN A 25 2.46 -5.21 -19.55
N TYR A 26 2.66 -5.97 -18.47
CA TYR A 26 1.87 -5.81 -17.25
C TYR A 26 1.96 -4.38 -16.71
N PHE A 27 3.16 -3.79 -16.67
CA PHE A 27 3.34 -2.41 -16.22
C PHE A 27 2.67 -1.39 -17.15
N ILE A 28 2.83 -1.52 -18.46
CA ILE A 28 2.22 -0.63 -19.45
C ILE A 28 0.69 -0.69 -19.41
N SER A 29 0.13 -1.86 -19.11
CA SER A 29 -1.33 -2.06 -19.05
C SER A 29 -2.02 -1.44 -17.83
N HIS A 30 -1.27 -0.95 -16.83
CA HIS A 30 -1.82 -0.33 -15.61
C HIS A 30 -1.11 1.02 -15.30
N PRO A 31 -1.17 2.01 -16.21
CA PRO A 31 -0.46 3.28 -16.08
C PRO A 31 -0.86 4.05 -14.82
N GLU A 32 -2.10 3.90 -14.35
CA GLU A 32 -2.63 4.55 -13.15
C GLU A 32 -1.91 4.16 -11.85
N ILE A 33 -1.09 3.10 -11.88
CA ILE A 33 -0.22 2.70 -10.79
C ILE A 33 1.24 2.99 -11.14
N PHE A 34 1.65 2.57 -12.33
CA PHE A 34 3.07 2.48 -12.65
C PHE A 34 3.70 3.80 -13.09
N GLU A 35 2.92 4.79 -13.53
CA GLU A 35 3.46 6.13 -13.80
C GLU A 35 3.99 6.79 -12.52
N GLU A 36 3.22 6.78 -11.43
CA GLU A 36 3.64 7.33 -10.12
C GLU A 36 4.76 6.47 -9.52
N TYR A 37 4.59 5.15 -9.52
CA TYR A 37 5.54 4.22 -8.92
C TYR A 37 6.93 4.33 -9.56
N PHE A 38 7.02 4.30 -10.89
CA PHE A 38 8.33 4.35 -11.55
C PHE A 38 8.97 5.74 -11.54
N LYS A 39 8.16 6.80 -11.44
CA LYS A 39 8.67 8.16 -11.38
C LYS A 39 9.31 8.49 -10.05
N TYR A 40 8.75 7.99 -8.94
CA TYR A 40 9.17 8.42 -7.60
C TYR A 40 9.67 7.33 -6.67
N HIS A 41 9.32 6.06 -6.92
CA HIS A 41 9.53 4.97 -5.95
C HIS A 41 10.42 3.84 -6.46
N CYS A 42 10.56 3.70 -7.78
CA CYS A 42 11.37 2.65 -8.36
C CYS A 42 11.95 3.08 -9.71
N PRO A 43 13.28 3.17 -9.90
CA PRO A 43 13.83 3.41 -11.24
C PRO A 43 13.42 2.30 -12.21
N HIS A 44 12.81 2.67 -13.34
CA HIS A 44 12.39 1.72 -14.37
C HIS A 44 13.56 1.33 -15.28
N THR A 45 14.49 0.52 -14.77
CA THR A 45 15.66 0.06 -15.52
C THR A 45 15.60 -1.43 -15.83
N ARG A 46 16.16 -1.83 -16.97
CA ARG A 46 16.23 -3.23 -17.39
C ARG A 46 16.91 -4.12 -16.34
N GLU A 47 17.99 -3.66 -15.74
CA GLU A 47 18.73 -4.38 -14.69
C GLU A 47 17.84 -4.66 -13.47
N ARG A 48 17.08 -3.66 -13.04
CA ARG A 48 16.20 -3.78 -11.88
C ARG A 48 15.04 -4.74 -12.15
N LEU A 49 14.40 -4.63 -13.30
CA LEU A 49 13.35 -5.57 -13.71
C LEU A 49 13.87 -7.01 -13.84
N SER A 50 15.05 -7.19 -14.44
CA SER A 50 15.70 -8.50 -14.55
C SER A 50 15.98 -9.11 -13.17
N THR A 51 16.32 -8.27 -12.20
CA THR A 51 16.55 -8.67 -10.80
C THR A 51 15.23 -8.97 -10.07
N ALA A 52 14.15 -8.24 -10.38
CA ALA A 52 12.83 -8.51 -9.83
C ALA A 52 12.27 -9.86 -10.30
N ILE A 53 12.41 -10.19 -11.60
CA ILE A 53 11.99 -11.47 -12.18
C ILE A 53 12.60 -12.65 -11.43
N LYS A 54 13.89 -12.56 -11.07
CA LYS A 54 14.59 -13.61 -10.30
C LYS A 54 14.09 -13.76 -8.86
N GLN A 55 13.48 -12.72 -8.29
CA GLN A 55 13.01 -12.71 -6.91
C GLN A 55 11.54 -13.14 -6.77
N TYR A 56 10.71 -12.89 -7.78
CA TYR A 56 9.29 -13.25 -7.74
C TYR A 56 9.01 -14.71 -7.37
N PRO A 57 9.72 -15.74 -7.87
CA PRO A 57 9.43 -17.13 -7.53
C PRO A 57 9.33 -17.40 -6.03
N ALA A 58 10.20 -16.76 -5.24
CA ALA A 58 10.23 -16.89 -3.77
C ALA A 58 9.10 -16.11 -3.06
N LYS A 59 8.31 -15.33 -3.80
CA LYS A 59 7.27 -14.43 -3.30
C LYS A 59 5.88 -14.76 -3.83
N ILE A 60 5.74 -15.51 -4.93
CA ILE A 60 4.45 -15.79 -5.59
C ILE A 60 3.39 -16.30 -4.62
N GLU A 61 3.71 -17.29 -3.77
CA GLU A 61 2.75 -17.83 -2.80
C GLU A 61 2.25 -16.74 -1.84
N GLY A 62 3.16 -15.89 -1.34
CA GLY A 62 2.82 -14.72 -0.53
C GLY A 62 1.94 -13.72 -1.28
N ILE A 63 2.26 -13.46 -2.55
CA ILE A 63 1.50 -12.55 -3.41
C ILE A 63 0.06 -13.05 -3.63
N HIS A 64 -0.14 -14.36 -3.85
CA HIS A 64 -1.48 -14.95 -3.92
C HIS A 64 -2.26 -14.72 -2.62
N MET A 65 -1.68 -15.06 -1.47
CA MET A 65 -2.33 -14.86 -0.17
C MET A 65 -2.71 -13.39 0.07
N ILE A 66 -1.81 -12.46 -0.28
CA ILE A 66 -2.04 -11.01 -0.15
C ILE A 66 -3.15 -10.53 -1.09
N ALA A 67 -3.20 -11.04 -2.33
CA ALA A 67 -4.23 -10.67 -3.31
C ALA A 67 -5.65 -10.94 -2.80
N GLU A 68 -5.83 -12.03 -2.04
CA GLU A 68 -7.10 -12.44 -1.45
C GLU A 68 -7.38 -11.71 -0.13
N THR A 69 -6.36 -11.60 0.73
CA THR A 69 -6.54 -11.17 2.12
C THR A 69 -6.55 -9.64 2.26
N LEU A 70 -5.69 -8.93 1.53
CA LEU A 70 -5.48 -7.50 1.72
C LEU A 70 -6.74 -6.65 1.44
N PRO A 71 -7.56 -6.92 0.41
CA PRO A 71 -8.81 -6.19 0.21
C PRO A 71 -9.77 -6.29 1.41
N ILE A 72 -9.86 -7.45 2.04
CA ILE A 72 -10.70 -7.69 3.21
C ILE A 72 -10.18 -6.88 4.39
N ILE A 73 -8.86 -6.90 4.62
CA ILE A 73 -8.20 -6.12 5.67
C ILE A 73 -8.39 -4.61 5.45
N ILE A 74 -8.27 -4.12 4.21
CA ILE A 74 -8.50 -2.71 3.89
C ILE A 74 -9.91 -2.29 4.30
N GLN A 75 -10.91 -3.11 4.00
CA GLN A 75 -12.28 -2.84 4.42
C GLN A 75 -12.44 -2.88 5.95
N GLU A 76 -11.86 -3.89 6.61
CA GLU A 76 -11.84 -4.03 8.07
C GLU A 76 -11.30 -2.75 8.73
N ILE A 77 -10.10 -2.32 8.33
CA ILE A 77 -9.45 -1.15 8.94
C ILE A 77 -10.15 0.16 8.57
N THR A 78 -10.64 0.29 7.33
CA THR A 78 -11.44 1.46 6.91
C THR A 78 -12.66 1.63 7.80
N ASN A 79 -13.37 0.54 8.09
CA ASN A 79 -14.52 0.56 8.99
C ASN A 79 -14.13 0.93 10.42
N GLU A 80 -13.00 0.43 10.92
CA GLU A 80 -12.47 0.82 12.24
C GLU A 80 -12.18 2.32 12.33
N TYR A 81 -11.61 2.92 11.28
CA TYR A 81 -11.39 4.37 11.23
C TYR A 81 -12.70 5.16 11.20
N HIS A 82 -13.68 4.71 10.41
CA HIS A 82 -15.00 5.31 10.38
C HIS A 82 -15.69 5.23 11.76
N ASN A 83 -15.78 4.03 12.35
CA ASN A 83 -16.53 3.81 13.59
C ASN A 83 -15.91 4.54 14.79
N ASN A 84 -14.57 4.57 14.89
CA ASN A 84 -13.88 5.11 16.08
C ASN A 84 -13.57 6.60 15.96
N TYR A 85 -13.46 7.14 14.74
CA TYR A 85 -13.02 8.53 14.52
C TYR A 85 -13.96 9.33 13.61
N ASN A 86 -15.07 8.74 13.15
CA ASN A 86 -15.98 9.33 12.16
C ASN A 86 -15.23 9.85 10.93
N PHE A 87 -14.22 9.07 10.49
CA PHE A 87 -13.35 9.44 9.37
C PHE A 87 -13.68 8.61 8.13
N ASP A 88 -14.29 9.27 7.15
CA ASP A 88 -14.63 8.66 5.87
C ASP A 88 -13.45 8.74 4.89
N LEU A 89 -12.91 7.57 4.55
CA LEU A 89 -11.83 7.43 3.59
C LEU A 89 -12.37 7.40 2.16
N ASN A 90 -12.51 8.56 1.54
CA ASN A 90 -12.85 8.66 0.12
C ASN A 90 -11.59 8.69 -0.78
N MET A 91 -10.77 7.64 -0.70
CA MET A 91 -9.56 7.46 -1.51
C MET A 91 -9.54 6.10 -2.19
N LYS A 92 -8.62 5.92 -3.14
CA LYS A 92 -8.37 4.63 -3.76
C LYS A 92 -7.19 3.91 -3.11
N PHE A 93 -7.32 2.60 -3.05
CA PHE A 93 -6.24 1.70 -2.67
C PHE A 93 -5.79 0.96 -3.91
N HIS A 94 -4.50 1.04 -4.22
CA HIS A 94 -3.87 0.39 -5.35
C HIS A 94 -3.03 -0.79 -4.86
N LEU A 95 -3.42 -1.99 -5.25
CA LEU A 95 -2.74 -3.23 -4.89
C LEU A 95 -2.10 -3.77 -6.16
N PHE A 96 -0.77 -3.93 -6.14
CA PHE A 96 -0.02 -4.29 -7.33
C PHE A 96 1.21 -5.11 -6.98
N VAL A 97 1.88 -5.64 -8.02
CA VAL A 97 3.20 -6.25 -7.91
C VAL A 97 4.21 -5.34 -8.59
N GLY A 98 5.13 -4.77 -7.82
CA GLY A 98 6.16 -3.87 -8.31
C GLY A 98 7.51 -4.56 -8.52
N ALA A 99 8.52 -3.78 -8.89
CA ALA A 99 9.91 -4.24 -9.03
C ALA A 99 10.76 -4.03 -7.76
N PHE A 100 10.20 -4.35 -6.59
CA PHE A 100 10.88 -4.28 -5.28
C PHE A 100 11.40 -2.88 -4.89
N GLY A 101 10.76 -1.80 -5.36
CA GLY A 101 11.00 -0.39 -5.02
C GLY A 101 10.59 -0.05 -3.60
N SER A 102 9.30 0.18 -3.41
CA SER A 102 8.66 0.51 -2.13
C SER A 102 7.74 -0.62 -1.68
N ASN A 103 7.50 -0.73 -0.38
CA ASN A 103 6.55 -1.68 0.20
C ASN A 103 5.12 -1.13 0.18
N ALA A 104 4.94 0.10 0.65
CA ALA A 104 3.71 0.86 0.60
C ALA A 104 4.06 2.34 0.50
N PHE A 105 3.16 3.15 -0.04
CA PHE A 105 3.29 4.60 -0.06
C PHE A 105 1.94 5.27 -0.28
N VAL A 106 1.90 6.56 0.05
CA VAL A 106 0.77 7.45 -0.20
C VAL A 106 1.18 8.45 -1.28
N GLU A 107 0.29 8.73 -2.23
CA GLU A 107 0.50 9.80 -3.21
C GLU A 107 0.76 11.13 -2.48
N ARG A 108 1.55 12.02 -3.08
CA ARG A 108 2.04 13.26 -2.41
C ARG A 108 0.97 14.33 -2.22
N GLU A 109 -0.29 14.02 -2.46
CA GLU A 109 -1.43 14.85 -2.10
C GLU A 109 -1.82 14.63 -0.64
N ILE A 110 -2.49 15.62 -0.05
CA ILE A 110 -2.86 15.58 1.37
C ILE A 110 -3.90 14.48 1.65
N ILE A 111 -4.77 14.22 0.68
CA ILE A 111 -5.65 13.05 0.59
C ILE A 111 -5.25 12.30 -0.68
N GLY A 112 -4.08 11.67 -0.66
CA GLY A 112 -3.57 10.87 -1.77
C GLY A 112 -4.09 9.44 -1.76
N ASP A 113 -4.06 8.80 -2.93
CA ASP A 113 -4.30 7.36 -3.05
C ASP A 113 -3.20 6.56 -2.32
N ILE A 114 -3.55 5.38 -1.79
CA ILE A 114 -2.64 4.51 -1.03
C ILE A 114 -2.23 3.33 -1.90
N PHE A 115 -0.94 3.04 -1.96
CA PHE A 115 -0.34 2.04 -2.82
C PHE A 115 0.33 0.94 -1.99
N PHE A 116 0.05 -0.32 -2.32
CA PHE A 116 0.60 -1.52 -1.68
C PHE A 116 1.27 -2.43 -2.72
N ALA A 117 2.59 -2.61 -2.59
CA ALA A 117 3.38 -3.48 -3.44
C ALA A 117 3.53 -4.86 -2.79
N ALA A 118 2.72 -5.83 -3.26
CA ALA A 118 2.54 -7.12 -2.60
C ALA A 118 3.84 -7.92 -2.45
N GLU A 119 4.81 -7.78 -3.37
CA GLU A 119 6.07 -8.53 -3.34
C GLU A 119 6.98 -8.20 -2.16
N LYS A 120 6.75 -7.04 -1.53
CA LYS A 120 7.49 -6.59 -0.34
C LYS A 120 6.69 -6.69 0.95
N LEU A 121 5.43 -7.09 0.89
CA LEU A 121 4.60 -7.27 2.09
C LEU A 121 4.80 -8.67 2.68
N SER A 122 4.59 -8.76 3.99
CA SER A 122 4.46 -10.03 4.70
C SER A 122 3.04 -10.57 4.49
N PRO A 123 2.85 -11.86 4.14
CA PRO A 123 1.51 -12.44 4.01
C PRO A 123 0.82 -12.66 5.37
N ASP A 124 1.55 -12.52 6.48
CA ASP A 124 0.95 -12.54 7.83
C ASP A 124 -0.16 -11.49 7.98
N VAL A 125 -1.34 -11.95 8.38
CA VAL A 125 -2.56 -11.16 8.50
C VAL A 125 -2.40 -9.98 9.47
N ASN A 126 -1.68 -10.15 10.56
CA ASN A 126 -1.48 -9.08 11.54
C ASN A 126 -0.50 -8.04 11.01
N HIS A 127 0.54 -8.45 10.29
CA HIS A 127 1.43 -7.52 9.60
C HIS A 127 0.67 -6.70 8.54
N LEU A 128 -0.23 -7.33 7.79
CA LEU A 128 -1.06 -6.65 6.80
C LEU A 128 -2.03 -5.64 7.46
N ARG A 129 -2.67 -6.00 8.57
CA ARG A 129 -3.48 -5.05 9.35
C ARG A 129 -2.66 -3.85 9.81
N VAL A 130 -1.45 -4.11 10.30
CA VAL A 130 -0.57 -3.06 10.82
C VAL A 130 -0.19 -2.07 9.73
N ILE A 131 0.25 -2.55 8.57
CA ILE A 131 0.67 -1.65 7.48
C ILE A 131 -0.52 -0.88 6.90
N VAL A 132 -1.70 -1.50 6.78
CA VAL A 132 -2.91 -0.80 6.30
C VAL A 132 -3.32 0.31 7.28
N ALA A 133 -3.36 0.01 8.58
CA ALA A 133 -3.65 1.01 9.59
C ALA A 133 -2.59 2.13 9.63
N HIS A 134 -1.32 1.79 9.40
CA HIS A 134 -0.24 2.76 9.33
C HIS A 134 -0.46 3.77 8.20
N GLU A 135 -0.66 3.31 6.96
CA GLU A 135 -0.83 4.19 5.80
C GLU A 135 -2.12 5.03 5.90
N ILE A 136 -3.23 4.46 6.35
CA ILE A 136 -4.46 5.23 6.63
C ILE A 136 -4.20 6.29 7.72
N GLY A 137 -3.41 5.95 8.73
CA GLY A 137 -2.98 6.86 9.78
C GLY A 137 -2.19 8.06 9.25
N HIS A 138 -1.39 7.90 8.19
CA HIS A 138 -0.75 9.02 7.49
C HIS A 138 -1.76 10.01 6.92
N ILE A 139 -2.77 9.52 6.20
CA ILE A 139 -3.80 10.40 5.64
C ILE A 139 -4.62 11.07 6.73
N TYR A 140 -5.12 10.30 7.70
CA TYR A 140 -5.88 10.84 8.83
C TYR A 140 -5.12 11.98 9.51
N HIS A 141 -3.83 11.76 9.75
CA HIS A 141 -2.98 12.76 10.36
C HIS A 141 -2.89 14.04 9.53
N ASN A 142 -2.64 13.92 8.22
CA ASN A 142 -2.53 15.07 7.32
C ASN A 142 -3.84 15.88 7.27
N VAL A 143 -5.00 15.22 7.22
CA VAL A 143 -6.32 15.89 7.24
C VAL A 143 -6.53 16.64 8.55
N MET A 144 -6.21 16.04 9.69
CA MET A 144 -6.35 16.70 10.99
C MET A 144 -5.44 17.92 11.12
N LEU A 145 -4.19 17.83 10.62
CA LEU A 145 -3.27 18.96 10.61
C LEU A 145 -3.76 20.14 9.76
N GLN A 146 -4.37 19.86 8.61
CA GLN A 146 -4.98 20.90 7.78
C GLN A 146 -6.18 21.56 8.46
N ASN A 147 -7.06 20.76 9.07
CA ASN A 147 -8.24 21.27 9.78
C ASN A 147 -7.85 22.14 10.98
N ASP A 148 -6.73 21.83 11.64
CA ASP A 148 -6.15 22.63 12.74
C ASP A 148 -5.43 23.90 12.24
N GLY A 149 -5.40 24.16 10.92
CA GLY A 149 -4.81 25.36 10.32
C GLY A 149 -3.27 25.42 10.40
N MET A 150 -2.59 24.27 10.54
CA MET A 150 -1.13 24.24 10.68
C MET A 150 -0.43 24.40 9.34
N ASP A 151 0.38 25.46 9.23
CA ASP A 151 1.21 25.76 8.07
C ASP A 151 2.50 24.90 8.07
N TRP A 152 2.75 24.18 6.97
CA TRP A 152 3.70 23.06 6.89
C TRP A 152 5.18 23.44 6.99
N ILE A 153 5.49 24.74 6.98
CA ILE A 153 6.88 25.23 6.86
C ILE A 153 7.68 25.10 8.18
N GLY A 154 7.03 24.83 9.32
CA GLY A 154 7.65 25.07 10.63
C GLY A 154 7.85 23.91 11.62
N GLN A 155 7.07 22.81 11.59
CA GLN A 155 7.02 21.94 12.79
C GLN A 155 6.99 20.44 12.48
N LYS A 156 8.15 19.80 12.66
CA LYS A 156 8.39 18.37 12.41
C LYS A 156 8.12 17.46 13.63
N LEU A 157 7.78 18.01 14.80
CA LEU A 157 7.80 17.27 16.08
C LEU A 157 6.43 17.05 16.74
N SER A 158 5.43 17.90 16.53
CA SER A 158 4.08 17.74 17.13
C SER A 158 3.18 16.79 16.32
N GLY A 159 3.39 16.71 15.00
CA GLY A 159 2.63 15.85 14.10
C GLY A 159 2.95 14.36 14.27
N LEU A 160 4.24 14.01 14.26
CA LEU A 160 4.74 12.64 14.43
C LEU A 160 4.17 11.95 15.67
N THR A 161 4.05 12.66 16.79
CA THR A 161 3.51 12.10 18.04
C THR A 161 2.02 11.78 17.95
N ARG A 162 1.21 12.61 17.27
CA ARG A 162 -0.23 12.36 17.07
C ARG A 162 -0.48 11.24 16.07
N GLN A 163 0.34 11.16 15.03
CA GLN A 163 0.35 10.09 14.05
C GLN A 163 0.66 8.73 14.69
N LEU A 164 1.76 8.66 15.46
CA LEU A 164 2.11 7.50 16.27
C LEU A 164 0.98 7.16 17.25
N LEU A 165 0.33 8.13 17.90
CA LEU A 165 -0.77 7.85 18.82
C LEU A 165 -2.01 7.27 18.13
N CYS A 166 -2.39 7.79 16.95
CA CYS A 166 -3.55 7.27 16.20
C CYS A 166 -3.27 5.87 15.69
N ILE A 167 -2.09 5.65 15.10
CA ILE A 167 -1.67 4.33 14.64
C ILE A 167 -1.62 3.37 15.83
N VAL A 168 -0.98 3.73 16.95
CA VAL A 168 -0.92 2.89 18.15
C VAL A 168 -2.29 2.60 18.73
N LYS A 169 -3.23 3.56 18.78
CA LYS A 169 -4.58 3.33 19.30
C LYS A 169 -5.41 2.41 18.39
N VAL A 170 -5.33 2.59 17.08
CA VAL A 170 -5.98 1.69 16.11
C VAL A 170 -5.39 0.30 16.21
N LEU A 171 -4.06 0.18 16.27
CA LEU A 171 -3.39 -1.10 16.49
C LEU A 171 -3.81 -1.73 17.81
N GLN A 172 -3.84 -0.98 18.91
CA GLN A 172 -4.30 -1.49 20.21
C GLN A 172 -5.75 -1.99 20.13
N HIS A 173 -6.64 -1.28 19.46
CA HIS A 173 -8.02 -1.72 19.27
C HIS A 173 -8.09 -3.01 18.43
N ILE A 174 -7.36 -3.09 17.32
CA ILE A 174 -7.26 -4.28 16.46
C ILE A 174 -6.76 -5.51 17.25
N TYR A 175 -5.79 -5.30 18.15
CA TYR A 175 -5.21 -6.39 18.95
C TYR A 175 -6.07 -6.75 20.17
N GLN A 176 -6.84 -5.82 20.75
CA GLN A 176 -7.68 -6.07 21.92
C GLN A 176 -9.07 -6.61 21.57
N SER A 177 -9.61 -6.34 20.38
CA SER A 177 -10.91 -6.85 19.92
C SER A 177 -10.89 -8.32 19.49
N LYS A 178 -9.74 -9.00 19.60
CA LYS A 178 -9.52 -10.40 19.18
C LYS A 178 -8.92 -11.32 20.24
N LEU A 179 -8.89 -10.88 21.50
CA LEU A 179 -8.67 -11.69 22.70
C LEU A 179 -10.00 -11.83 23.45
#